data_AF-B4T690-F1
#
_entry.id   AF-B4T690-F1
#
_cell.length_a   1.000
_cell.length_b   1.000
_cell.length_c   1.000
_cell.angle_alpha   90.00
_cell.angle_beta   90.00
_cell.angle_gamma   90.00
#
_symmetry.space_group_name_H-M   'P 1'
#
loop_
_entity.id
_entity.type
_entity.pdbx_description
1 polymer ?
#
loop_
_entity_poly.entity_id
_entity_poly.type
_entity_poly.pdbx_seq_one_letter_code
_entity_poly.pdbx_strand_id
1 'polypeptide(L)'
;MSHVDDGFRSLTLKRFPQTDDVNPLLAWEAADEYLLQQLDETEIRGPVLILNDTFGALSCALAEHSPYSIGDSYLSELGTRENLRHNGIAESSVTFLDSTADYPQAPGVVLIKVPKTLALLEQQLRALRKVVTAQTRIIAGAKARDIHTSTLELFEKVLGPTTTTLAWKKARLINCTFSHPQLPDAPQTLSWKLEDTGWTIHNHANVFSRTGLDIGARFFMQHLPENLDGEIVDLGCGNGVIGLSLLAKNPQAKVVFVDESPMAVDSSRLNVETNLPEAFERCEFMINNALSGVEPFRFNAVFCNPPFHQKHALTDNIAWEMFHHARRCLKINGELYIVANRHLDYFHKLKKIFGNCATIATNNKFVILKAVKQGRRR
;
A
#
# COMPACT_ATOMS: atom_id res chain seq x y z
N MET A 1 18.19 -28.02 27.56
CA MET A 1 18.82 -27.06 26.64
C MET A 1 17.84 -25.91 26.50
N SER A 2 18.21 -24.71 26.97
CA SER A 2 17.43 -23.51 26.71
C SER A 2 17.40 -23.30 25.20
N HIS A 3 16.22 -23.32 24.58
CA HIS A 3 16.07 -22.78 23.24
C HIS A 3 16.43 -21.30 23.33
N VAL A 4 17.67 -20.98 22.96
CA VAL A 4 18.03 -19.62 22.56
C VAL A 4 17.10 -19.33 21.39
N ASP A 5 16.26 -18.32 21.54
CA ASP A 5 15.41 -17.83 20.48
C ASP A 5 16.37 -17.22 19.44
N ASP A 6 16.88 -18.03 18.51
CA ASP A 6 17.92 -17.67 17.52
C ASP A 6 17.45 -16.63 16.49
N GLY A 7 16.35 -15.92 16.79
CA GLY A 7 15.68 -15.01 15.88
C GLY A 7 15.19 -15.71 14.62
N PHE A 8 14.71 -14.93 13.67
CA PHE A 8 14.32 -15.44 12.35
C PHE A 8 15.59 -15.78 11.56
N ARG A 9 16.07 -17.03 11.66
CA ARG A 9 17.33 -17.50 11.04
C ARG A 9 18.53 -16.59 11.32
N SER A 10 18.67 -16.13 12.56
CA SER A 10 19.74 -15.22 12.99
C SER A 10 19.76 -13.85 12.29
N LEU A 11 18.66 -13.44 11.62
CA LEU A 11 18.50 -12.11 11.04
C LEU A 11 17.99 -11.10 12.07
N THR A 12 18.55 -9.90 12.02
CA THR A 12 18.06 -8.73 12.74
C THR A 12 17.07 -7.97 11.87
N LEU A 13 15.77 -8.13 12.15
CA LEU A 13 14.69 -7.55 11.34
C LEU A 13 13.85 -6.54 12.13
N LYS A 14 13.61 -5.37 11.56
CA LYS A 14 12.80 -4.29 12.13
C LYS A 14 11.60 -3.96 11.25
N ARG A 15 10.52 -3.49 11.88
CA ARG A 15 9.36 -2.93 11.17
C ARG A 15 9.71 -1.57 10.59
N PHE A 16 8.93 -1.16 9.59
CA PHE A 16 9.01 0.18 9.01
C PHE A 16 7.64 0.89 9.05
N PRO A 17 7.58 2.18 9.44
CA PRO A 17 8.61 2.90 10.20
C PRO A 17 8.98 2.16 11.49
N GLN A 18 10.21 2.35 11.99
CA GLN A 18 10.66 1.68 13.21
C GLN A 18 9.74 2.06 14.37
N THR A 19 9.15 1.05 15.01
CA THR A 19 8.36 1.24 16.22
C THR A 19 9.25 1.10 17.44
N ASP A 20 8.84 1.78 18.51
CA ASP A 20 9.38 1.70 19.85
C ASP A 20 9.47 0.24 20.32
N ASP A 21 10.50 -0.12 21.10
CA ASP A 21 10.78 -1.50 21.55
C ASP A 21 9.64 -2.12 22.39
N VAL A 22 8.66 -1.30 22.81
CA VAL A 22 7.49 -1.71 23.58
C VAL A 22 6.39 -2.32 22.69
N ASN A 23 6.50 -2.22 21.36
CA ASN A 23 5.51 -2.77 20.45
C ASN A 23 5.75 -4.28 20.24
N PRO A 24 4.80 -5.17 20.60
CA PRO A 24 4.98 -6.61 20.45
C PRO A 24 4.97 -7.09 18.99
N LEU A 25 4.69 -6.21 18.04
CA LEU A 25 4.68 -6.56 16.63
C LEU A 25 6.10 -6.68 16.09
N LEU A 26 6.42 -7.85 15.55
CA LEU A 26 7.69 -8.12 14.88
C LEU A 26 7.64 -7.72 13.39
N ALA A 27 8.82 -7.72 12.76
CA ALA A 27 9.00 -7.52 11.32
C ALA A 27 8.65 -8.76 10.49
N TRP A 28 8.45 -9.90 11.15
CA TRP A 28 8.07 -11.17 10.55
C TRP A 28 7.00 -11.82 11.43
N GLU A 29 6.33 -12.83 10.89
CA GLU A 29 5.37 -13.66 11.61
C GLU A 29 5.61 -15.14 11.32
N ALA A 30 4.98 -16.02 12.09
CA ALA A 30 5.13 -17.47 11.93
C ALA A 30 4.87 -17.96 10.49
N ALA A 31 4.08 -17.25 9.68
CA ALA A 31 3.87 -17.61 8.28
C ALA A 31 5.14 -17.43 7.43
N ASP A 32 5.96 -16.41 7.70
CA ASP A 32 7.26 -16.22 7.03
C ASP A 32 8.20 -17.38 7.36
N GLU A 33 8.26 -17.74 8.65
CA GLU A 33 9.17 -18.79 9.13
C GLU A 33 8.74 -20.14 8.56
N TYR A 34 7.44 -20.39 8.52
CA TYR A 34 6.89 -21.63 7.99
C TYR A 34 7.08 -21.75 6.48
N LEU A 35 6.98 -20.63 5.73
CA LEU A 35 7.30 -20.61 4.30
C LEU A 35 8.75 -21.02 4.04
N LEU A 36 9.70 -20.45 4.79
CA LEU A 36 11.12 -20.78 4.63
C LEU A 36 11.42 -22.25 4.98
N GLN A 37 10.77 -22.80 6.02
CA GLN A 37 10.92 -24.22 6.37
C GLN A 37 10.54 -25.17 5.23
N GLN A 38 9.63 -24.78 4.34
CA GLN A 38 9.28 -25.60 3.18
C GLN A 38 10.41 -25.70 2.14
N LEU A 39 11.45 -24.88 2.27
CA LEU A 39 12.59 -24.83 1.37
C LEU A 39 13.87 -25.44 1.96
N ASP A 40 13.89 -25.83 3.24
CA ASP A 40 15.11 -26.32 3.91
C ASP A 40 15.72 -27.57 3.25
N GLU A 41 14.87 -28.43 2.70
CA GLU A 41 15.28 -29.66 1.99
C GLU A 41 15.12 -29.53 0.47
N THR A 42 14.92 -28.31 -0.05
CA THR A 42 14.68 -28.06 -1.48
C THR A 42 15.89 -27.38 -2.11
N GLU A 43 16.43 -27.93 -3.20
CA GLU A 43 17.39 -27.21 -4.05
C GLU A 43 16.67 -26.01 -4.70
N ILE A 44 17.00 -24.79 -4.28
CA ILE A 44 16.38 -23.58 -4.79
C ILE A 44 16.99 -23.23 -6.15
N ARG A 45 16.17 -23.36 -7.20
CA ARG A 45 16.49 -22.89 -8.55
C ARG A 45 15.77 -21.57 -8.82
N GLY A 46 16.51 -20.54 -9.23
CA GLY A 46 15.93 -19.25 -9.59
C GLY A 46 15.18 -19.29 -10.94
N PRO A 47 14.37 -18.27 -11.25
CA PRO A 47 14.03 -17.12 -10.40
C PRO A 47 13.25 -17.47 -9.13
N VAL A 48 13.51 -16.74 -8.03
CA VAL A 48 12.74 -16.81 -6.78
C VAL A 48 11.85 -15.58 -6.70
N LEU A 49 10.53 -15.79 -6.70
CA LEU A 49 9.56 -14.71 -6.59
C LEU A 49 8.98 -14.71 -5.18
N ILE A 50 9.00 -13.55 -4.52
CA ILE A 50 8.47 -13.35 -3.17
C ILE A 50 7.40 -12.26 -3.25
N LEU A 51 6.14 -12.61 -3.01
CA LEU A 51 5.02 -11.70 -3.12
C LEU A 51 4.57 -11.20 -1.73
N ASN A 52 4.39 -9.88 -1.61
CA ASN A 52 3.85 -9.19 -0.44
C ASN A 52 4.67 -9.37 0.85
N ASP A 53 6.00 -9.43 0.73
CA ASP A 53 6.92 -9.49 1.88
C ASP A 53 7.00 -8.14 2.59
N THR A 54 6.20 -8.01 3.66
CA THR A 54 5.85 -6.71 4.26
C THR A 54 7.05 -5.90 4.78
N PHE A 55 8.08 -6.59 5.29
CA PHE A 55 9.29 -5.92 5.81
C PHE A 55 10.57 -6.61 5.33
N GLY A 56 10.49 -7.41 4.25
CA GLY A 56 11.68 -8.02 3.66
C GLY A 56 12.22 -9.23 4.42
N ALA A 57 11.42 -9.90 5.27
CA ALA A 57 11.91 -11.02 6.07
C ALA A 57 12.35 -12.19 5.17
N LEU A 58 11.49 -12.56 4.22
CA LEU A 58 11.77 -13.61 3.23
C LEU A 58 12.88 -13.16 2.27
N SER A 59 12.83 -11.89 1.84
CA SER A 59 13.79 -11.30 0.91
C SER A 59 15.20 -11.29 1.50
N CYS A 60 15.36 -10.95 2.79
CA CYS A 60 16.65 -11.02 3.49
C CYS A 60 17.12 -12.47 3.64
N ALA A 61 16.23 -13.39 4.04
CA ALA A 61 16.59 -14.79 4.25
C ALA A 61 16.97 -15.53 2.96
N LEU A 62 16.48 -15.07 1.81
CA LEU A 62 16.75 -15.67 0.50
C LEU A 62 17.64 -14.81 -0.38
N ALA A 63 18.29 -13.78 0.16
CA ALA A 63 19.06 -12.80 -0.61
C ALA A 63 20.20 -13.43 -1.45
N GLU A 64 20.76 -14.55 -1.00
CA GLU A 64 21.77 -15.31 -1.75
C GLU A 64 21.26 -15.86 -3.09
N HIS A 65 19.95 -15.99 -3.25
CA HIS A 65 19.29 -16.43 -4.48
C HIS A 65 18.82 -15.28 -5.38
N SER A 66 19.19 -14.04 -5.05
CA SER A 66 18.81 -12.83 -5.79
C SER A 66 17.29 -12.72 -6.07
N PRO A 67 16.44 -12.74 -5.03
CA PRO A 67 15.00 -12.83 -5.20
C PRO A 67 14.39 -11.56 -5.81
N TYR A 68 13.25 -11.75 -6.45
CA TYR A 68 12.36 -10.68 -6.87
C TYR A 68 11.30 -10.47 -5.79
N SER A 69 11.34 -9.32 -5.12
CA SER A 69 10.32 -8.91 -4.15
C SER A 69 9.22 -8.13 -4.88
N ILE A 70 8.06 -8.76 -5.04
CA ILE A 70 6.93 -8.27 -5.83
C ILE A 70 5.82 -7.80 -4.88
N GLY A 71 5.30 -6.61 -5.08
CA GLY A 71 4.24 -6.09 -4.22
C GLY A 71 3.63 -4.78 -4.70
N ASP A 72 2.75 -4.22 -3.87
CA ASP A 72 2.09 -2.95 -4.11
C ASP A 72 2.30 -2.00 -2.91
N SER A 73 3.53 -1.97 -2.38
CA SER A 73 3.84 -1.16 -1.21
C SER A 73 5.28 -0.68 -1.23
N TYR A 74 5.45 0.63 -1.47
CA TYR A 74 6.74 1.29 -1.37
C TYR A 74 7.27 1.28 0.08
N LEU A 75 6.39 1.25 1.08
CA LEU A 75 6.80 1.06 2.48
C LEU A 75 7.46 -0.30 2.71
N SER A 76 6.98 -1.35 2.02
CA SER A 76 7.57 -2.68 2.11
C SER A 76 8.97 -2.72 1.46
N GLU A 77 9.16 -2.02 0.33
CA GLU A 77 10.49 -1.82 -0.25
C GLU A 77 11.43 -1.08 0.70
N LEU A 78 11.02 0.06 1.26
CA LEU A 78 11.83 0.82 2.22
C LEU A 78 12.22 -0.01 3.45
N GLY A 79 11.25 -0.73 4.02
CA GLY A 79 11.49 -1.64 5.14
C GLY A 79 12.44 -2.78 4.79
N THR A 80 12.33 -3.33 3.57
CA THR A 80 13.22 -4.38 3.08
C THR A 80 14.65 -3.85 2.92
N ARG A 81 14.84 -2.69 2.26
CA ARG A 81 16.16 -2.08 2.09
C ARG A 81 16.85 -1.80 3.42
N GLU A 82 16.09 -1.31 4.40
CA GLU A 82 16.63 -1.07 5.74
C GLU A 82 17.03 -2.37 6.46
N ASN A 83 16.23 -3.43 6.32
CA ASN A 83 16.58 -4.74 6.87
C ASN A 83 17.76 -5.41 6.16
N LEU A 84 17.92 -5.22 4.84
CA LEU A 84 19.12 -5.67 4.12
C LEU A 84 20.38 -4.99 4.70
N ARG A 85 20.35 -3.66 4.87
CA ARG A 85 21.44 -2.91 5.49
C ARG A 85 21.76 -3.37 6.91
N HIS A 86 20.74 -3.57 7.75
CA HIS A 86 20.94 -4.04 9.13
C HIS A 86 21.63 -5.41 9.20
N ASN A 87 21.50 -6.25 8.17
CA ASN A 87 22.11 -7.58 8.11
C ASN A 87 23.39 -7.62 7.24
N GLY A 88 23.91 -6.46 6.80
CA GLY A 88 25.10 -6.41 5.96
C GLY A 88 24.90 -7.01 4.56
N ILE A 89 23.66 -7.12 4.10
CA ILE A 89 23.30 -7.65 2.78
C ILE A 89 23.23 -6.48 1.80
N ALA A 90 23.82 -6.65 0.61
CA ALA A 90 23.77 -5.64 -0.44
C ALA A 90 22.33 -5.40 -0.92
N GLU A 91 21.92 -4.14 -1.07
CA GLU A 91 20.58 -3.82 -1.58
C GLU A 91 20.35 -4.35 -3.00
N SER A 92 21.42 -4.50 -3.80
CA SER A 92 21.36 -5.09 -5.14
C SER A 92 21.06 -6.59 -5.15
N SER A 93 21.07 -7.25 -3.98
CA SER A 93 20.69 -8.66 -3.86
C SER A 93 19.18 -8.88 -3.98
N VAL A 94 18.34 -7.84 -3.92
CA VAL A 94 16.89 -7.96 -4.07
C VAL A 94 16.43 -7.04 -5.19
N THR A 95 15.71 -7.61 -6.16
CA THR A 95 15.06 -6.82 -7.23
C THR A 95 13.62 -6.53 -6.82
N PHE A 96 13.23 -5.26 -6.74
CA PHE A 96 11.86 -4.86 -6.43
C PHE A 96 11.05 -4.72 -7.72
N LEU A 97 9.82 -5.23 -7.71
CA LEU A 97 8.89 -5.13 -8.83
C LEU A 97 7.49 -4.76 -8.34
N ASP A 98 6.84 -3.84 -9.04
CA ASP A 98 5.43 -3.55 -8.82
C ASP A 98 4.58 -4.78 -9.18
N SER A 99 3.48 -4.97 -8.47
CA SER A 99 2.58 -6.11 -8.67
C SER A 99 1.95 -6.13 -10.08
N THR A 100 1.92 -5.00 -10.78
CA THR A 100 1.45 -4.85 -12.17
C THR A 100 2.52 -5.07 -13.24
N ALA A 101 3.80 -5.15 -12.86
CA ALA A 101 4.90 -5.39 -13.79
C ALA A 101 4.86 -6.80 -14.39
N ASP A 102 5.61 -7.01 -15.48
CA ASP A 102 5.85 -8.36 -16.00
C ASP A 102 6.79 -9.14 -15.09
N TYR A 103 6.39 -10.37 -14.73
CA TYR A 103 7.16 -11.21 -13.82
C TYR A 103 8.25 -12.00 -14.57
N PRO A 104 9.36 -12.38 -13.90
CA PRO A 104 10.37 -13.26 -14.48
C PRO A 104 9.79 -14.61 -14.93
N GLN A 105 10.19 -15.06 -16.12
CA GLN A 105 9.70 -16.30 -16.74
C GLN A 105 10.20 -17.55 -16.01
N ALA A 106 9.37 -18.60 -15.97
CA ALA A 106 9.67 -19.91 -15.42
C ALA A 106 10.35 -19.88 -14.03
N PRO A 107 9.77 -19.19 -13.03
CA PRO A 107 10.33 -19.18 -11.68
C PRO A 107 10.39 -20.60 -11.12
N GLY A 108 11.49 -20.93 -10.44
CA GLY A 108 11.60 -22.22 -9.76
C GLY A 108 10.84 -22.22 -8.43
N VAL A 109 10.81 -21.07 -7.74
CA VAL A 109 10.11 -20.90 -6.46
C VAL A 109 9.26 -19.64 -6.47
N VAL A 110 8.03 -19.76 -5.96
CA VAL A 110 7.12 -18.65 -5.72
C VAL A 110 6.61 -18.73 -4.29
N LEU A 111 6.97 -17.75 -3.45
CA LEU A 111 6.48 -17.58 -2.10
C LEU A 111 5.48 -16.44 -2.06
N ILE A 112 4.29 -16.67 -1.51
CA ILE A 112 3.22 -15.66 -1.47
C ILE A 112 2.81 -15.43 -0.01
N LYS A 113 3.02 -14.23 0.52
CA LYS A 113 2.27 -13.78 1.69
C LYS A 113 0.86 -13.41 1.21
N VAL A 114 -0.17 -14.11 1.69
CA VAL A 114 -1.53 -13.86 1.23
C VAL A 114 -1.90 -12.41 1.57
N PRO A 115 -2.22 -11.56 0.57
CA PRO A 115 -2.52 -10.17 0.82
C PRO A 115 -3.87 -10.02 1.53
N LYS A 116 -4.12 -8.83 2.08
CA LYS A 116 -5.37 -8.54 2.80
C LYS A 116 -6.61 -8.58 1.91
N THR A 117 -6.46 -8.39 0.59
CA THR A 117 -7.57 -8.29 -0.35
C THR A 117 -7.52 -9.44 -1.35
N LEU A 118 -8.68 -10.08 -1.60
CA LEU A 118 -8.80 -11.11 -2.62
C LEU A 118 -8.56 -10.55 -4.04
N ALA A 119 -8.87 -9.28 -4.27
CA ALA A 119 -8.63 -8.64 -5.56
C ALA A 119 -7.14 -8.56 -5.90
N LEU A 120 -6.28 -8.14 -4.96
CA LEU A 120 -4.83 -8.16 -5.17
C LEU A 120 -4.32 -9.58 -5.37
N LEU A 121 -4.79 -10.55 -4.58
CA LEU A 121 -4.43 -11.95 -4.78
C LEU A 121 -4.82 -12.43 -6.19
N GLU A 122 -6.03 -12.16 -6.66
CA GLU A 122 -6.46 -12.57 -8.01
C GLU A 122 -5.57 -11.97 -9.09
N GLN A 123 -5.24 -10.68 -8.99
CA GLN A 123 -4.35 -10.02 -9.93
C GLN A 123 -2.96 -10.67 -9.96
N GLN A 124 -2.38 -10.92 -8.78
CA GLN A 124 -1.06 -11.54 -8.64
C GLN A 124 -1.04 -12.98 -9.16
N LEU A 125 -2.07 -13.78 -8.87
CA LEU A 125 -2.18 -15.14 -9.39
C LEU A 125 -2.35 -15.14 -10.91
N ARG A 126 -3.09 -14.17 -11.48
CA ARG A 126 -3.20 -14.02 -12.95
C ARG A 126 -1.90 -13.56 -13.60
N ALA A 127 -1.10 -12.74 -12.91
CA ALA A 127 0.24 -12.39 -13.38
C ALA A 127 1.20 -13.59 -13.31
N LEU A 128 1.19 -14.33 -12.20
CA LEU A 128 1.95 -15.58 -12.04
C LEU A 128 1.57 -16.62 -13.09
N ARG A 129 0.28 -16.77 -13.42
CA ARG A 129 -0.22 -17.70 -14.45
C ARG A 129 0.52 -17.55 -15.79
N LYS A 130 1.01 -16.35 -16.13
CA LYS A 130 1.73 -16.07 -17.38
C LYS A 130 3.15 -16.62 -17.40
N VAL A 131 3.73 -16.93 -16.23
CA VAL A 131 5.17 -17.21 -16.08
C VAL A 131 5.48 -18.55 -15.42
N VAL A 132 4.60 -19.05 -14.54
CA VAL A 132 4.83 -20.30 -13.82
C VAL A 132 4.68 -21.52 -14.73
N THR A 133 5.37 -22.61 -14.36
CA THR A 133 5.26 -23.91 -15.02
C THR A 133 4.76 -24.96 -14.02
N ALA A 134 4.45 -26.17 -14.50
CA ALA A 134 4.11 -27.28 -13.61
C ALA A 134 5.27 -27.69 -12.67
N GLN A 135 6.49 -27.24 -12.95
CA GLN A 135 7.68 -27.48 -12.11
C GLN A 135 7.90 -26.38 -11.06
N THR A 136 7.23 -25.23 -11.19
CA THR A 136 7.35 -24.15 -10.21
C THR A 136 6.82 -24.61 -8.84
N ARG A 137 7.62 -24.44 -7.79
CA ARG A 137 7.18 -24.65 -6.41
C ARG A 137 6.42 -23.42 -5.91
N ILE A 138 5.09 -23.50 -5.86
CA ILE A 138 4.22 -22.39 -5.45
C ILE A 138 3.69 -22.64 -4.03
N ILE A 139 4.05 -21.76 -3.10
CA ILE A 139 3.66 -21.85 -1.69
C ILE A 139 3.14 -20.50 -1.21
N ALA A 140 1.93 -20.49 -0.67
CA ALA A 140 1.37 -19.31 -0.02
C ALA A 140 1.26 -19.52 1.48
N GLY A 141 1.48 -18.45 2.26
CA GLY A 141 1.45 -18.48 3.72
C GLY A 141 0.75 -17.27 4.30
N ALA A 142 -0.03 -17.49 5.35
CA ALA A 142 -0.64 -16.45 6.17
C ALA A 142 -0.99 -16.98 7.56
N LYS A 143 -1.55 -16.13 8.41
CA LYS A 143 -2.21 -16.61 9.62
C LYS A 143 -3.33 -17.56 9.23
N ALA A 144 -3.49 -18.66 9.97
CA ALA A 144 -4.45 -19.72 9.66
C ALA A 144 -5.90 -19.20 9.55
N ARG A 145 -6.24 -18.14 10.28
CA ARG A 145 -7.57 -17.49 10.23
C ARG A 145 -7.82 -16.63 8.98
N ASP A 146 -6.75 -16.24 8.27
CA ASP A 146 -6.80 -15.40 7.08
C ASP A 146 -6.78 -16.26 5.79
N ILE A 147 -6.67 -17.60 5.92
CA ILE A 147 -6.86 -18.56 4.82
C ILE A 147 -8.30 -19.05 4.86
N HIS A 148 -9.10 -18.56 3.91
CA HIS A 148 -10.51 -18.89 3.76
C HIS A 148 -10.72 -19.84 2.58
N THR A 149 -11.91 -20.44 2.49
CA THR A 149 -12.30 -21.25 1.32
C THR A 149 -12.17 -20.46 0.02
N SER A 150 -12.57 -19.18 0.02
CA SER A 150 -12.42 -18.28 -1.13
C SER A 150 -10.97 -18.05 -1.55
N THR A 151 -10.01 -18.15 -0.61
CA THR A 151 -8.58 -18.10 -0.93
C THR A 151 -8.18 -19.33 -1.75
N LEU A 152 -8.56 -20.53 -1.30
CA LEU A 152 -8.26 -21.80 -1.99
C LEU A 152 -8.93 -21.87 -3.36
N GLU A 153 -10.22 -21.55 -3.42
CA GLU A 153 -11.00 -21.51 -4.68
C GLU A 153 -10.35 -20.58 -5.71
N LEU A 154 -9.74 -19.48 -5.26
CA LEU A 154 -9.06 -18.54 -6.15
C LEU A 154 -7.76 -19.12 -6.72
N PHE A 155 -6.96 -19.83 -5.92
CA PHE A 155 -5.79 -20.58 -6.40
C PHE A 155 -6.21 -21.66 -7.41
N GLU A 156 -7.24 -22.43 -7.09
CA GLU A 156 -7.75 -23.52 -7.94
C GLU A 156 -8.30 -23.01 -9.27
N LYS A 157 -9.03 -21.90 -9.22
CA LYS A 157 -9.55 -21.21 -10.41
C LYS A 157 -8.43 -20.70 -11.32
N VAL A 158 -7.37 -20.11 -10.76
CA VAL A 158 -6.39 -19.36 -11.56
C VAL A 158 -5.16 -20.17 -11.93
N LEU A 159 -4.63 -20.97 -11.00
CA LEU A 159 -3.36 -21.69 -11.16
C LEU A 159 -3.54 -23.20 -11.22
N GLY A 160 -4.31 -23.79 -10.30
CA GLY A 160 -4.49 -25.23 -10.23
C GLY A 160 -4.69 -25.79 -8.81
N PRO A 161 -4.76 -27.12 -8.67
CA PRO A 161 -5.16 -27.79 -7.43
C PRO A 161 -4.30 -27.38 -6.23
N THR A 162 -4.95 -27.28 -5.06
CA THR A 162 -4.29 -26.90 -3.82
C THR A 162 -4.24 -28.04 -2.80
N THR A 163 -3.20 -28.03 -1.96
CA THR A 163 -3.17 -28.77 -0.70
C THR A 163 -2.83 -27.80 0.43
N THR A 164 -3.23 -28.12 1.66
CA THR A 164 -2.93 -27.28 2.83
C THR A 164 -2.11 -28.03 3.85
N THR A 165 -1.23 -27.30 4.55
CA THR A 165 -0.48 -27.86 5.67
C THR A 165 -1.31 -27.85 6.96
N LEU A 166 -0.81 -28.54 7.99
CA LEU A 166 -1.30 -28.36 9.36
C LEU A 166 -0.95 -26.96 9.85
N ALA A 167 -1.80 -26.44 10.75
CA ALA A 167 -1.51 -25.17 11.41
C ALA A 167 -0.27 -25.29 12.30
N TRP A 168 0.64 -24.33 12.20
CA TRP A 168 1.86 -24.27 13.00
C TRP A 168 2.08 -22.84 13.48
N LYS A 169 2.21 -22.64 14.80
CA LYS A 169 2.29 -21.30 15.44
C LYS A 169 1.21 -20.31 14.92
N LYS A 170 -0.03 -20.78 14.72
CA LYS A 170 -1.16 -20.04 14.13
C LYS A 170 -0.98 -19.59 12.66
N ALA A 171 0.05 -20.05 11.98
CA ALA A 171 0.20 -19.92 10.52
C ALA A 171 -0.26 -21.19 9.80
N ARG A 172 -0.60 -21.07 8.53
CA ARG A 172 -0.94 -22.20 7.66
C ARG A 172 -0.47 -21.90 6.24
N LEU A 173 -0.12 -22.94 5.50
CA LEU A 173 0.36 -22.83 4.13
C LEU A 173 -0.60 -23.49 3.14
N ILE A 174 -0.56 -22.98 1.91
CA ILE A 174 -1.21 -23.53 0.73
C ILE A 174 -0.08 -23.90 -0.24
N ASN A 175 -0.04 -25.15 -0.69
CA ASN A 175 0.77 -25.55 -1.83
C ASN A 175 -0.13 -25.60 -3.06
N CYS A 176 0.33 -25.06 -4.18
CA CYS A 176 -0.42 -25.07 -5.44
C CYS A 176 0.44 -25.72 -6.53
N THR A 177 -0.15 -26.65 -7.28
CA THR A 177 0.47 -27.23 -8.47
C THR A 177 -0.15 -26.56 -9.69
N PHE A 178 0.67 -25.91 -10.52
CA PHE A 178 0.15 -25.28 -11.73
C PHE A 178 -0.35 -26.32 -12.72
N SER A 179 -1.64 -26.26 -13.05
CA SER A 179 -2.30 -27.16 -14.01
C SER A 179 -2.89 -26.41 -15.20
N HIS A 180 -2.66 -25.10 -15.30
CA HIS A 180 -3.17 -24.23 -16.36
C HIS A 180 -4.69 -24.39 -16.61
N PRO A 181 -5.56 -24.26 -15.56
CA PRO A 181 -7.01 -24.44 -15.70
C PRO A 181 -7.60 -23.45 -16.70
N GLN A 182 -8.72 -23.77 -17.37
CA GLN A 182 -9.38 -22.80 -18.24
C GLN A 182 -9.83 -21.57 -17.44
N LEU A 183 -9.41 -20.39 -17.89
CA LEU A 183 -9.69 -19.13 -17.21
C LEU A 183 -9.93 -18.03 -18.26
N PRO A 184 -11.09 -17.37 -18.29
CA PRO A 184 -11.29 -16.22 -19.16
C PRO A 184 -10.43 -15.04 -18.70
N ASP A 185 -10.02 -14.24 -19.67
CA ASP A 185 -9.35 -12.97 -19.41
C ASP A 185 -10.25 -12.05 -18.60
N ALA A 186 -9.62 -11.23 -17.76
CA ALA A 186 -10.28 -10.26 -16.91
C ALA A 186 -9.55 -8.92 -17.01
N PRO A 187 -10.26 -7.78 -16.95
CA PRO A 187 -9.63 -6.47 -16.98
C PRO A 187 -8.76 -6.25 -15.73
N GLN A 188 -7.67 -5.50 -15.89
CA GLN A 188 -6.80 -5.14 -14.76
C GLN A 188 -7.45 -4.17 -13.78
N THR A 189 -8.42 -3.38 -14.25
CA THR A 189 -9.13 -2.36 -13.46
C THR A 189 -10.60 -2.68 -13.31
N LEU A 190 -11.15 -2.41 -12.12
CA LEU A 190 -12.60 -2.28 -11.93
C LEU A 190 -13.01 -0.82 -12.14
N SER A 191 -14.06 -0.61 -12.92
CA SER A 191 -14.49 0.74 -13.32
C SER A 191 -15.93 1.01 -12.91
N TRP A 192 -16.22 2.22 -12.46
CA TRP A 192 -17.57 2.70 -12.14
C TRP A 192 -17.71 4.19 -12.47
N LYS A 193 -18.95 4.66 -12.67
CA LYS A 193 -19.24 6.07 -12.94
C LYS A 193 -19.30 6.84 -11.64
N LEU A 194 -18.60 7.98 -11.57
CA LEU A 194 -18.71 8.89 -10.44
C LEU A 194 -20.00 9.71 -10.58
N GLU A 195 -20.88 9.57 -9.59
CA GLU A 195 -22.16 10.29 -9.52
C GLU A 195 -21.99 11.81 -9.69
N ASP A 196 -22.99 12.45 -10.30
CA ASP A 196 -23.02 13.89 -10.58
C ASP A 196 -21.83 14.42 -11.40
N THR A 197 -21.10 13.52 -12.07
CA THR A 197 -20.02 13.85 -13.00
C THR A 197 -20.16 13.07 -14.31
N GLY A 198 -19.40 13.46 -15.33
CA GLY A 198 -19.20 12.66 -16.54
C GLY A 198 -18.12 11.57 -16.41
N TRP A 199 -17.49 11.44 -15.24
CA TRP A 199 -16.24 10.71 -15.07
C TRP A 199 -16.43 9.21 -14.85
N THR A 200 -15.47 8.44 -15.34
CA THR A 200 -15.32 7.00 -15.11
C THR A 200 -14.07 6.76 -14.28
N ILE A 201 -14.23 6.14 -13.12
CA ILE A 201 -13.13 5.90 -12.18
C ILE A 201 -12.69 4.45 -12.31
N HIS A 202 -11.45 4.27 -12.75
CA HIS A 202 -10.73 3.02 -12.90
C HIS A 202 -9.90 2.74 -11.64
N ASN A 203 -9.93 1.50 -11.18
CA ASN A 203 -9.31 1.10 -9.91
C ASN A 203 -8.55 -0.21 -10.07
N HIS A 204 -7.24 -0.18 -9.83
CA HIS A 204 -6.42 -1.37 -9.74
C HIS A 204 -6.77 -2.23 -8.51
N ALA A 205 -6.13 -3.38 -8.39
CA ALA A 205 -6.58 -4.48 -7.55
C ALA A 205 -6.54 -4.19 -6.04
N ASN A 206 -5.58 -3.39 -5.59
CA ASN A 206 -5.37 -3.10 -4.16
C ASN A 206 -5.85 -1.70 -3.73
N VAL A 207 -6.47 -0.93 -4.63
CA VAL A 207 -6.86 0.45 -4.35
C VAL A 207 -7.98 0.53 -3.33
N PHE A 208 -7.88 1.50 -2.41
CA PHE A 208 -8.89 1.76 -1.40
C PHE A 208 -10.25 2.06 -2.04
N SER A 209 -11.32 1.47 -1.49
CA SER A 209 -12.70 1.62 -1.98
C SER A 209 -12.86 1.34 -3.49
N ARG A 210 -12.10 0.40 -4.06
CA ARG A 210 -12.09 0.15 -5.51
C ARG A 210 -13.44 -0.13 -6.17
N THR A 211 -14.45 -0.58 -5.41
CA THR A 211 -15.77 -0.95 -5.94
C THR A 211 -16.78 0.20 -6.04
N GLY A 212 -16.47 1.38 -5.50
CA GLY A 212 -17.36 2.55 -5.55
C GLY A 212 -16.82 3.73 -4.74
N LEU A 213 -17.48 4.88 -4.86
CA LEU A 213 -17.05 6.09 -4.15
C LEU A 213 -17.11 5.90 -2.61
N ASP A 214 -15.98 6.15 -1.94
CA ASP A 214 -15.91 6.19 -0.47
C ASP A 214 -16.82 7.30 0.08
N ILE A 215 -17.55 7.00 1.15
CA ILE A 215 -18.50 7.94 1.75
C ILE A 215 -17.76 9.12 2.39
N GLY A 216 -16.56 8.90 2.94
CA GLY A 216 -15.69 9.96 3.43
C GLY A 216 -15.24 10.87 2.30
N ALA A 217 -14.74 10.31 1.20
CA ALA A 217 -14.35 11.05 -0.01
C ALA A 217 -15.52 11.84 -0.61
N ARG A 218 -16.71 11.24 -0.72
CA ARG A 218 -17.95 11.93 -1.16
C ARG A 218 -18.22 13.17 -0.33
N PHE A 219 -18.17 13.03 1.00
CA PHE A 219 -18.37 14.16 1.90
C PHE A 219 -17.25 15.21 1.75
N PHE A 220 -16.02 14.76 1.56
CA PHE A 220 -14.88 15.67 1.40
C PHE A 220 -15.00 16.53 0.15
N MET A 221 -15.37 15.94 -0.99
CA MET A 221 -15.55 16.61 -2.27
C MET A 221 -16.54 17.78 -2.23
N GLN A 222 -17.58 17.70 -1.39
CA GLN A 222 -18.58 18.75 -1.21
C GLN A 222 -18.04 20.02 -0.56
N HIS A 223 -16.90 19.93 0.14
CA HIS A 223 -16.31 21.03 0.90
C HIS A 223 -14.86 21.31 0.48
N LEU A 224 -14.43 20.82 -0.69
CA LEU A 224 -13.12 21.18 -1.23
C LEU A 224 -13.09 22.68 -1.55
N PRO A 225 -12.01 23.38 -1.18
CA PRO A 225 -11.80 24.77 -1.54
C PRO A 225 -11.66 24.94 -3.06
N GLU A 226 -11.95 26.15 -3.50
CA GLU A 226 -11.90 26.58 -4.90
C GLU A 226 -10.97 27.79 -5.02
N ASN A 227 -10.58 28.14 -6.25
CA ASN A 227 -9.68 29.25 -6.57
C ASN A 227 -8.29 29.14 -5.91
N LEU A 228 -7.80 27.92 -5.69
CA LEU A 228 -6.43 27.66 -5.29
C LEU A 228 -5.47 27.82 -6.48
N ASP A 229 -4.24 28.19 -6.16
CA ASP A 229 -3.11 28.33 -7.08
C ASP A 229 -1.88 27.58 -6.55
N GLY A 230 -0.80 27.60 -7.35
CA GLY A 230 0.46 26.93 -6.99
C GLY A 230 0.33 25.40 -6.96
N GLU A 231 1.14 24.74 -6.15
CA GLU A 231 1.12 23.29 -6.02
C GLU A 231 0.28 22.88 -4.80
N ILE A 232 -0.64 21.95 -5.03
CA ILE A 232 -1.48 21.33 -4.00
C ILE A 232 -1.36 19.80 -4.05
N VAL A 233 -1.60 19.12 -2.94
CA VAL A 233 -1.34 17.68 -2.81
C VAL A 233 -2.61 16.92 -2.48
N ASP A 234 -2.87 15.82 -3.20
CA ASP A 234 -3.76 14.75 -2.77
C ASP A 234 -2.92 13.66 -2.08
N LEU A 235 -2.89 13.67 -0.75
CA LEU A 235 -2.02 12.85 0.09
C LEU A 235 -2.74 11.57 0.54
N GLY A 236 -2.30 10.43 0.03
CA GLY A 236 -3.03 9.17 0.08
C GLY A 236 -4.12 9.16 -0.98
N CYS A 237 -3.74 9.42 -2.24
CA CYS A 237 -4.69 9.72 -3.31
C CYS A 237 -5.60 8.54 -3.70
N GLY A 238 -5.21 7.29 -3.44
CA GLY A 238 -6.02 6.13 -3.77
C GLY A 238 -6.33 6.07 -5.27
N ASN A 239 -7.61 6.15 -5.66
CA ASN A 239 -8.00 6.24 -7.07
C ASN A 239 -7.98 7.68 -7.64
N GLY A 240 -7.59 8.67 -6.86
CA GLY A 240 -7.38 10.05 -7.28
C GLY A 240 -8.65 10.89 -7.38
N VAL A 241 -9.82 10.42 -6.93
CA VAL A 241 -11.08 11.19 -7.04
C VAL A 241 -11.03 12.56 -6.37
N ILE A 242 -10.28 12.70 -5.26
CA ILE A 242 -10.05 13.98 -4.59
C ILE A 242 -9.20 14.89 -5.49
N GLY A 243 -8.05 14.40 -5.96
CA GLY A 243 -7.19 15.15 -6.88
C GLY A 243 -7.85 15.52 -8.21
N LEU A 244 -8.66 14.65 -8.82
CA LEU A 244 -9.48 14.97 -10.00
C LEU A 244 -10.45 16.12 -9.71
N SER A 245 -11.14 16.05 -8.56
CA SER A 245 -12.05 17.11 -8.13
C SER A 245 -11.32 18.43 -7.89
N LEU A 246 -10.11 18.38 -7.32
CA LEU A 246 -9.25 19.55 -7.14
C LEU A 246 -8.79 20.14 -8.47
N LEU A 247 -8.38 19.31 -9.44
CA LEU A 247 -7.99 19.77 -10.79
C LEU A 247 -9.12 20.51 -11.49
N ALA A 248 -10.35 20.00 -11.38
CA ALA A 248 -11.54 20.60 -12.01
C ALA A 248 -11.96 21.91 -11.32
N LYS A 249 -11.90 21.96 -9.98
CA LYS A 249 -12.28 23.14 -9.19
C LYS A 249 -11.22 24.25 -9.16
N ASN A 250 -9.96 23.92 -9.46
CA ASN A 250 -8.82 24.84 -9.33
C ASN A 250 -8.00 24.88 -10.62
N PRO A 251 -8.46 25.59 -11.67
CA PRO A 251 -7.79 25.61 -12.98
C PRO A 251 -6.36 26.17 -12.96
N GLN A 252 -6.01 26.97 -11.95
CA GLN A 252 -4.69 27.60 -11.80
C GLN A 252 -3.73 26.79 -10.89
N ALA A 253 -4.22 25.73 -10.24
CA ALA A 253 -3.39 24.89 -9.38
C ALA A 253 -2.77 23.72 -10.16
N LYS A 254 -1.63 23.25 -9.69
CA LYS A 254 -1.04 21.94 -10.04
C LYS A 254 -1.31 20.96 -8.91
N VAL A 255 -1.67 19.72 -9.24
CA VAL A 255 -2.00 18.68 -8.27
C VAL A 255 -0.92 17.60 -8.25
N VAL A 256 -0.34 17.36 -7.08
CA VAL A 256 0.55 16.23 -6.83
C VAL A 256 -0.27 15.10 -6.19
N PHE A 257 -0.38 13.98 -6.88
CA PHE A 257 -1.03 12.77 -6.41
C PHE A 257 0.01 11.89 -5.73
N VAL A 258 -0.15 11.67 -4.43
CA VAL A 258 0.83 10.95 -3.61
C VAL A 258 0.19 9.73 -2.96
N ASP A 259 0.77 8.55 -3.14
CA ASP A 259 0.38 7.34 -2.42
C ASP A 259 1.58 6.43 -2.18
N GLU A 260 1.49 5.52 -1.22
CA GLU A 260 2.52 4.49 -1.01
C GLU A 260 2.32 3.28 -1.94
N SER A 261 1.10 3.11 -2.44
CA SER A 261 0.72 2.05 -3.38
C SER A 261 0.98 2.48 -4.83
N PRO A 262 1.87 1.80 -5.56
CA PRO A 262 2.03 1.99 -7.01
C PRO A 262 0.70 1.88 -7.77
N MET A 263 -0.16 0.92 -7.43
CA MET A 263 -1.49 0.76 -8.03
C MET A 263 -2.43 1.94 -7.79
N ALA A 264 -2.33 2.61 -6.63
CA ALA A 264 -3.09 3.82 -6.35
C ALA A 264 -2.60 4.99 -7.21
N VAL A 265 -1.28 5.20 -7.28
CA VAL A 265 -0.69 6.22 -8.15
C VAL A 265 -1.04 5.99 -9.62
N ASP A 266 -0.98 4.73 -10.08
CA ASP A 266 -1.33 4.34 -11.45
C ASP A 266 -2.84 4.53 -11.73
N SER A 267 -3.71 4.16 -10.78
CA SER A 267 -5.15 4.42 -10.90
C SER A 267 -5.45 5.92 -10.96
N SER A 268 -4.76 6.72 -10.14
CA SER A 268 -4.92 8.18 -10.14
C SER A 268 -4.50 8.77 -11.48
N ARG A 269 -3.36 8.32 -12.04
CA ARG A 269 -2.88 8.71 -13.38
C ARG A 269 -3.89 8.38 -14.45
N LEU A 270 -4.32 7.12 -14.52
CA LEU A 270 -5.31 6.65 -15.50
C LEU A 270 -6.62 7.43 -15.41
N ASN A 271 -7.05 7.79 -14.20
CA ASN A 271 -8.26 8.57 -14.00
C ASN A 271 -8.12 10.02 -14.47
N VAL A 272 -6.96 10.66 -14.30
CA VAL A 272 -6.73 11.98 -14.91
C VAL A 272 -6.73 11.86 -16.44
N GLU A 273 -5.96 10.93 -17.00
CA GLU A 273 -5.85 10.73 -18.45
C GLU A 273 -7.21 10.46 -19.11
N THR A 274 -8.06 9.68 -18.45
CA THR A 274 -9.37 9.31 -18.98
C THR A 274 -10.38 10.44 -18.91
N ASN A 275 -10.35 11.25 -17.84
CA ASN A 275 -11.46 12.14 -17.50
C ASN A 275 -11.18 13.63 -17.69
N LEU A 276 -9.91 14.03 -17.58
CA LEU A 276 -9.43 15.41 -17.70
C LEU A 276 -8.05 15.43 -18.39
N PRO A 277 -7.89 14.87 -19.62
CA PRO A 277 -6.59 14.80 -20.29
C PRO A 277 -5.95 16.17 -20.50
N GLU A 278 -6.74 17.24 -20.67
CA GLU A 278 -6.27 18.62 -20.77
C GLU A 278 -5.66 19.16 -19.47
N ALA A 279 -5.94 18.53 -18.33
CA ALA A 279 -5.36 18.89 -17.04
C ALA A 279 -4.07 18.11 -16.74
N PHE A 280 -3.68 17.14 -17.57
CA PHE A 280 -2.56 16.24 -17.29
C PHE A 280 -1.23 16.96 -17.08
N GLU A 281 -0.96 18.04 -17.82
CA GLU A 281 0.26 18.87 -17.67
C GLU A 281 0.36 19.56 -16.29
N ARG A 282 -0.75 19.65 -15.55
CA ARG A 282 -0.80 20.18 -14.19
C ARG A 282 -0.65 19.10 -13.12
N CYS A 283 -0.34 17.86 -13.50
CA CYS A 283 -0.30 16.72 -12.59
C CYS A 283 1.13 16.23 -12.36
N GLU A 284 1.43 15.88 -11.11
CA GLU A 284 2.60 15.08 -10.74
C GLU A 284 2.10 13.82 -10.01
N PHE A 285 2.68 12.67 -10.32
CA PHE A 285 2.31 11.38 -9.73
C PHE A 285 3.51 10.81 -8.98
N MET A 286 3.39 10.68 -7.67
CA MET A 286 4.51 10.35 -6.79
C MET A 286 4.17 9.14 -5.91
N ILE A 287 4.97 8.08 -6.06
CA ILE A 287 4.97 6.95 -5.12
C ILE A 287 5.89 7.32 -3.96
N ASN A 288 5.36 7.42 -2.73
CA ASN A 288 6.17 7.84 -1.58
C ASN A 288 5.58 7.42 -0.22
N ASN A 289 6.44 7.37 0.81
CA ASN A 289 6.00 7.36 2.20
C ASN A 289 5.53 8.76 2.62
N ALA A 290 4.24 9.03 2.44
CA ALA A 290 3.67 10.36 2.62
C ALA A 290 4.52 11.41 1.85
N LEU A 291 5.10 12.42 2.52
CA LEU A 291 5.96 13.42 1.86
C LEU A 291 7.43 13.31 2.29
N SER A 292 7.90 12.09 2.60
CA SER A 292 9.31 11.83 2.92
C SER A 292 10.23 12.35 1.80
N GLY A 293 11.32 13.02 2.16
CA GLY A 293 12.27 13.59 1.19
C GLY A 293 11.80 14.84 0.42
N VAL A 294 10.51 15.18 0.43
CA VAL A 294 9.98 16.37 -0.26
C VAL A 294 10.42 17.66 0.45
N GLU A 295 10.68 18.73 -0.29
CA GLU A 295 11.18 20.00 0.24
C GLU A 295 10.18 20.67 1.21
N PRO A 296 10.66 21.34 2.28
CA PRO A 296 9.80 22.16 3.12
C PRO A 296 9.34 23.42 2.37
N PHE A 297 8.16 23.94 2.72
CA PHE A 297 7.59 25.18 2.15
C PHE A 297 7.33 25.16 0.63
N ARG A 298 6.99 24.00 0.07
CA ARG A 298 6.65 23.80 -1.34
C ARG A 298 5.16 24.06 -1.64
N PHE A 299 4.25 23.49 -0.85
CA PHE A 299 2.84 23.40 -1.21
C PHE A 299 1.97 24.53 -0.65
N ASN A 300 0.95 24.95 -1.41
CA ASN A 300 -0.08 25.89 -0.97
C ASN A 300 -1.16 25.17 -0.14
N ALA A 301 -1.52 23.94 -0.52
CA ALA A 301 -2.50 23.14 0.23
C ALA A 301 -2.19 21.63 0.18
N VAL A 302 -2.61 20.90 1.20
CA VAL A 302 -2.56 19.44 1.27
C VAL A 302 -3.94 18.93 1.65
N PHE A 303 -4.44 17.95 0.93
CA PHE A 303 -5.72 17.27 1.14
C PHE A 303 -5.43 15.83 1.51
N CYS A 304 -6.08 15.31 2.56
CA CYS A 304 -5.81 13.95 3.02
C CYS A 304 -7.09 13.29 3.54
N ASN A 305 -7.34 12.06 3.08
CA ASN A 305 -8.30 11.13 3.69
C ASN A 305 -7.49 9.99 4.33
N PRO A 306 -6.99 10.16 5.57
CA PRO A 306 -6.04 9.22 6.16
C PRO A 306 -6.65 7.82 6.31
N PRO A 307 -5.84 6.76 6.21
CA PRO A 307 -6.34 5.40 6.36
C PRO A 307 -7.00 5.19 7.73
N PHE A 308 -8.09 4.44 7.75
CA PHE A 308 -8.84 4.14 8.96
C PHE A 308 -9.03 2.65 9.19
N HIS A 309 -8.60 2.16 10.34
CA HIS A 309 -9.03 0.87 10.88
C HIS A 309 -9.45 1.03 12.33
N GLN A 310 -10.69 0.62 12.64
CA GLN A 310 -11.34 0.78 13.95
C GLN A 310 -10.58 0.19 15.15
N LYS A 311 -9.45 -0.51 14.95
CA LYS A 311 -8.81 -1.34 15.99
C LYS A 311 -7.28 -1.35 16.02
N HIS A 312 -6.57 -0.46 15.31
CA HIS A 312 -5.11 -0.51 15.31
C HIS A 312 -4.45 0.84 15.59
N ALA A 313 -3.68 0.93 16.68
CA ALA A 313 -2.79 2.06 16.99
C ALA A 313 -1.87 2.46 15.81
N LEU A 314 -1.56 1.50 14.93
CA LEU A 314 -0.83 1.72 13.68
C LEU A 314 -1.46 2.79 12.78
N THR A 315 -2.79 2.81 12.60
CA THR A 315 -3.40 3.80 11.69
C THR A 315 -3.32 5.23 12.22
N ASP A 316 -3.35 5.36 13.54
CA ASP A 316 -3.24 6.66 14.22
C ASP A 316 -1.82 7.25 14.10
N ASN A 317 -0.80 6.38 14.08
CA ASN A 317 0.59 6.77 13.82
C ASN A 317 0.80 7.21 12.36
N ILE A 318 0.21 6.49 11.39
CA ILE A 318 0.30 6.85 9.96
C ILE A 318 -0.32 8.22 9.71
N ALA A 319 -1.53 8.47 10.22
CA ALA A 319 -2.19 9.77 10.09
C ALA A 319 -1.36 10.89 10.74
N TRP A 320 -0.77 10.61 11.91
CA TRP A 320 0.11 11.56 12.58
C TRP A 320 1.35 11.91 11.75
N GLU A 321 2.03 10.91 11.17
CA GLU A 321 3.16 11.11 10.25
C GLU A 321 2.75 11.96 9.04
N MET A 322 1.63 11.63 8.39
CA MET A 322 1.06 12.40 7.29
C MET A 322 0.84 13.87 7.67
N PHE A 323 0.31 14.16 8.86
CA PHE A 323 0.06 15.53 9.32
C PHE A 323 1.36 16.31 9.57
N HIS A 324 2.38 15.64 10.12
CA HIS A 324 3.71 16.24 10.31
C HIS A 324 4.39 16.55 8.98
N HIS A 325 4.31 15.62 8.02
CA HIS A 325 4.79 15.80 6.66
C HIS A 325 4.07 16.93 5.94
N ALA A 326 2.73 16.97 6.01
CA ALA A 326 1.94 18.08 5.49
C ALA A 326 2.39 19.42 6.09
N ARG A 327 2.51 19.53 7.42
CA ARG A 327 2.98 20.77 8.06
C ARG A 327 4.38 21.17 7.59
N ARG A 328 5.30 20.22 7.44
CA ARG A 328 6.67 20.50 6.99
C ARG A 328 6.69 21.07 5.57
N CYS A 329 5.98 20.43 4.65
CA CYS A 329 5.99 20.75 3.23
C CYS A 329 5.09 21.93 2.84
N LEU A 330 4.08 22.30 3.64
CA LEU A 330 3.27 23.49 3.40
C LEU A 330 4.09 24.79 3.48
N LYS A 331 3.76 25.78 2.64
CA LYS A 331 4.17 27.19 2.77
C LYS A 331 3.55 27.82 4.01
N ILE A 332 4.13 28.94 4.48
CA ILE A 332 3.44 29.77 5.48
C ILE A 332 2.09 30.21 4.92
N ASN A 333 1.05 30.15 5.74
CA ASN A 333 -0.36 30.31 5.38
C ASN A 333 -0.94 29.22 4.47
N GLY A 334 -0.15 28.20 4.11
CA GLY A 334 -0.66 27.02 3.43
C GLY A 334 -1.53 26.16 4.35
N GLU A 335 -2.46 25.41 3.77
CA GLU A 335 -3.56 24.78 4.49
C GLU A 335 -3.54 23.26 4.36
N LEU A 336 -3.73 22.55 5.46
CA LEU A 336 -4.04 21.13 5.48
C LEU A 336 -5.56 20.97 5.68
N TYR A 337 -6.19 20.25 4.76
CA TYR A 337 -7.57 19.80 4.86
C TYR A 337 -7.60 18.28 5.05
N ILE A 338 -8.40 17.80 6.00
CA ILE A 338 -8.61 16.37 6.19
C ILE A 338 -10.08 16.03 6.32
N VAL A 339 -10.46 14.84 5.85
CA VAL A 339 -11.71 14.17 6.24
C VAL A 339 -11.38 13.00 7.17
N ALA A 340 -12.17 12.82 8.22
CA ALA A 340 -11.95 11.76 9.20
C ALA A 340 -13.26 11.32 9.87
N ASN A 341 -13.26 10.12 10.44
CA ASN A 341 -14.36 9.68 11.30
C ASN A 341 -14.45 10.57 12.55
N ARG A 342 -15.67 10.98 12.93
CA ARG A 342 -15.92 11.92 14.04
C ARG A 342 -15.40 11.50 15.40
N HIS A 343 -15.28 10.20 15.64
CA HIS A 343 -14.81 9.68 16.93
C HIS A 343 -13.27 9.74 17.07
N LEU A 344 -12.55 10.04 15.99
CA LEU A 344 -11.10 10.22 16.03
C LEU A 344 -10.76 11.63 16.49
N ASP A 345 -9.80 11.74 17.41
CA ASP A 345 -9.45 13.03 18.03
C ASP A 345 -8.48 13.89 17.18
N TYR A 346 -8.71 13.92 15.88
CA TYR A 346 -7.82 14.62 14.94
C TYR A 346 -7.84 16.14 15.11
N PHE A 347 -8.92 16.72 15.65
CA PHE A 347 -8.98 18.14 15.95
C PHE A 347 -7.90 18.57 16.95
N HIS A 348 -7.75 17.85 18.06
CA HIS A 348 -6.72 18.16 19.06
C HIS A 348 -5.31 17.84 18.55
N LYS A 349 -5.16 16.76 17.76
CA LYS A 349 -3.89 16.42 17.11
C LYS A 349 -3.43 17.50 16.15
N LEU A 350 -4.31 17.98 15.27
CA LEU A 350 -4.02 19.08 14.37
C LEU A 350 -3.70 20.37 15.13
N LYS A 351 -4.46 20.71 16.18
CA LYS A 351 -4.11 21.84 17.06
C LYS A 351 -2.72 21.71 17.68
N LYS A 352 -2.33 20.51 18.12
CA LYS A 352 -0.98 20.26 18.66
C LYS A 352 0.12 20.43 17.61
N ILE A 353 -0.13 20.00 16.37
CA ILE A 353 0.85 20.06 15.28
C ILE A 353 0.96 21.47 14.68
N PHE A 354 -0.17 22.13 14.40
CA PHE A 354 -0.26 23.39 13.66
C PHE A 354 -0.49 24.63 14.55
N GLY A 355 -0.82 24.46 15.83
CA GLY A 355 -1.22 25.54 16.73
C GLY A 355 -2.66 26.03 16.51
N ASN A 356 -3.35 25.53 15.49
CA ASN A 356 -4.73 25.87 15.15
C ASN A 356 -5.41 24.69 14.47
N CYS A 357 -6.74 24.66 14.52
CA CYS A 357 -7.60 23.76 13.75
C CYS A 357 -9.00 24.36 13.74
N ALA A 358 -9.67 24.32 12.60
CA ALA A 358 -11.07 24.71 12.43
C ALA A 358 -11.86 23.52 11.88
N THR A 359 -13.11 23.39 12.29
CA THR A 359 -14.06 22.45 11.69
C THR A 359 -14.73 23.15 10.52
N ILE A 360 -14.56 22.63 9.31
CA ILE A 360 -15.19 23.17 8.09
C ILE A 360 -16.61 22.63 7.94
N ALA A 361 -16.78 21.33 8.16
CA ALA A 361 -18.08 20.68 8.09
C ALA A 361 -18.08 19.42 8.95
N THR A 362 -19.28 18.97 9.34
CA THR A 362 -19.49 17.71 10.04
C THR A 362 -20.82 17.12 9.58
N ASN A 363 -20.89 15.79 9.46
CA ASN A 363 -22.14 15.07 9.29
C ASN A 363 -22.30 14.02 10.40
N ASN A 364 -23.15 13.01 10.22
CA ASN A 364 -23.34 11.99 11.25
C ASN A 364 -22.09 11.14 11.53
N LYS A 365 -21.25 10.86 10.51
CA LYS A 365 -20.11 9.93 10.59
C LYS A 365 -18.75 10.62 10.46
N PHE A 366 -18.64 11.66 9.64
CA PHE A 366 -17.39 12.28 9.22
C PHE A 366 -17.32 13.75 9.65
N VAL A 367 -16.08 14.23 9.84
CA VAL A 367 -15.72 15.62 10.07
C VAL A 367 -14.67 16.05 9.06
N ILE A 368 -14.79 17.27 8.55
CA ILE A 368 -13.78 17.92 7.72
C ILE A 368 -13.11 18.99 8.56
N LEU A 369 -11.80 18.87 8.70
CA LEU A 369 -10.97 19.75 9.50
C LEU A 369 -9.98 20.50 8.61
N LYS A 370 -9.68 21.74 9.00
CA LYS A 370 -8.67 22.59 8.38
C LYS A 370 -7.65 23.05 9.41
N ALA A 371 -6.37 22.96 9.08
CA ALA A 371 -5.29 23.55 9.86
C ALA A 371 -4.37 24.38 8.96
N VAL A 372 -3.95 25.55 9.42
CA VAL A 372 -3.12 26.49 8.65
C VAL A 372 -1.70 26.49 9.19
N LYS A 373 -0.69 26.41 8.33
CA LYS A 373 0.70 26.55 8.75
C LYS A 373 1.01 27.99 9.14
N GLN A 374 1.25 28.20 10.43
CA GLN A 374 1.66 29.49 10.95
C GLN A 374 3.18 29.69 10.82
N GLY A 375 3.61 30.94 10.61
CA GLY A 375 5.01 31.33 10.81
C GLY A 375 5.43 31.11 12.26
N ARG A 376 6.72 30.86 12.53
CA ARG A 376 7.22 30.90 13.91
C ARG A 376 6.88 32.29 14.48
N ARG A 377 6.07 32.33 15.55
CA ARG A 377 5.96 33.54 16.37
C ARG A 377 7.37 33.86 16.87
N ARG A 378 7.89 35.01 16.45
CA ARG A 378 9.13 35.58 16.99
C ARG A 378 8.94 35.94 18.45
#